data_AF-F4XQ50-F1
#
_entry.id   AF-F4XQ50-F1
#
_cell.length_a   1.000
_cell.length_b   1.000
_cell.length_c   1.000
_cell.angle_alpha   90.00
_cell.angle_beta   90.00
_cell.angle_gamma   90.00
#
_symmetry.space_group_name_H-M   'P 1'
#
loop_
_entity.id
_entity.type
_entity.pdbx_description
1 polymer ?
#
loop_
_entity_poly.entity_id
_entity_poly.type
_entity_poly.pdbx_seq_one_letter_code
_entity_poly.pdbx_strand_id
1 'polypeptide(L)'
;MPNYVFVIDTNKQPLNPIYPKKARRLLDKGKAAVFRMYPFTIILKTAIRQSRRCANDNPVISSCQIKIDPGSKVTGFALVQNNQVI
;
A
#
# COMPACT_ATOMS: atom_id res chain seq x y z
N MET A 1 -0.64 -13.27 9.23
CA MET A 1 0.01 -12.54 8.12
C MET A 1 -0.77 -11.24 7.91
N PRO A 2 -0.14 -10.10 7.61
CA PRO A 2 -0.88 -8.87 7.32
C PRO A 2 -1.75 -9.09 6.07
N ASN A 3 -2.99 -8.60 6.09
CA ASN A 3 -3.93 -8.78 4.97
C ASN A 3 -3.46 -8.00 3.72
N TYR A 4 -2.78 -6.87 3.94
CA TYR A 4 -2.27 -5.98 2.92
C TYR A 4 -0.86 -5.48 3.24
N VAL A 5 -0.16 -5.03 2.21
CA VAL A 5 1.17 -4.44 2.28
C VAL A 5 1.10 -3.02 1.72
N PHE A 6 1.62 -2.05 2.47
CA PHE A 6 1.70 -0.68 2.00
C PHE A 6 2.77 -0.54 0.93
N VAL A 7 2.49 0.29 -0.07
CA VAL A 7 3.37 0.50 -1.22
C VAL A 7 3.58 1.99 -1.42
N ILE A 8 4.84 2.37 -1.59
CA ILE A 8 5.22 3.71 -2.05
C ILE A 8 6.05 3.58 -3.33
N ASP A 9 6.07 4.63 -4.15
CA ASP A 9 6.98 4.69 -5.29
C ASP A 9 8.35 5.30 -4.92
N THR A 10 9.26 5.38 -5.89
CA THR A 10 10.60 5.95 -5.67
C THR A 10 10.59 7.43 -5.29
N ASN A 11 9.49 8.15 -5.56
CA ASN A 11 9.27 9.54 -5.15
C ASN A 11 8.57 9.62 -3.79
N LYS A 12 8.45 8.49 -3.08
CA LYS A 12 7.76 8.33 -1.79
C LYS A 12 6.27 8.67 -1.86
N GLN A 13 5.66 8.60 -3.04
CA GLN A 13 4.22 8.79 -3.19
C GLN A 13 3.47 7.53 -2.75
N PRO A 14 2.48 7.65 -1.85
CA PRO A 14 1.64 6.52 -1.46
C PRO A 14 0.86 5.96 -2.65
N LEU A 15 0.80 4.64 -2.74
CA LEU A 15 -0.01 3.90 -3.70
C LEU A 15 -1.03 3.02 -2.96
N ASN A 16 -2.00 2.47 -3.69
CA ASN A 16 -2.96 1.53 -3.12
C ASN A 16 -2.23 0.34 -2.47
N PRO A 17 -2.63 -0.09 -1.26
CA PRO A 17 -2.12 -1.30 -0.65
C PRO A 17 -2.36 -2.52 -1.55
N ILE A 18 -1.46 -3.49 -1.46
CA ILE A 18 -1.54 -4.71 -2.26
C ILE A 18 -1.55 -5.95 -1.38
N TYR A 19 -2.15 -7.03 -1.89
CA TYR A 19 -2.05 -8.32 -1.24
C TYR A 19 -0.60 -8.80 -1.10
N PRO A 20 -0.24 -9.48 -0.01
CA PRO A 20 1.11 -10.01 0.23
C PRO A 20 1.67 -10.85 -0.93
N LYS A 21 0.80 -11.61 -1.63
CA LYS A 21 1.19 -12.39 -2.82
C LYS A 21 1.81 -11.51 -3.91
N LYS A 22 1.26 -10.32 -4.14
CA LYS A 22 1.78 -9.36 -5.14
C LYS A 22 3.05 -8.68 -4.63
N ALA A 23 3.11 -8.33 -3.35
CA ALA A 23 4.31 -7.76 -2.73
C ALA A 23 5.50 -8.71 -2.84
N ARG A 24 5.32 -9.98 -2.47
CA ARG A 24 6.34 -11.03 -2.61
C ARG A 24 6.84 -11.13 -4.05
N ARG A 25 5.93 -11.24 -5.02
CA ARG A 25 6.29 -11.28 -6.46
C ARG A 25 7.10 -10.05 -6.91
N LEU A 26 6.86 -8.87 -6.35
CA LEU A 26 7.62 -7.66 -6.69
C LEU A 26 9.01 -7.67 -6.06
N LEU A 27 9.13 -8.15 -4.82
CA LEU A 27 10.40 -8.33 -4.12
C LEU A 27 11.26 -9.40 -4.81
N ASP A 28 10.69 -10.57 -5.11
CA ASP A 28 11.38 -11.68 -5.79
C ASP A 28 11.92 -11.26 -7.18
N LYS A 29 11.16 -10.42 -7.89
CA LYS A 29 11.57 -9.85 -9.19
C LYS A 29 12.54 -8.68 -9.08
N GLY A 30 12.95 -8.30 -7.86
CA GLY A 30 13.83 -7.16 -7.62
C GLY A 30 13.27 -5.81 -8.02
N LYS A 31 11.94 -5.69 -8.24
CA LYS A 31 11.25 -4.45 -8.66
C LYS A 31 10.90 -3.53 -7.49
N ALA A 32 10.90 -4.08 -6.28
CA ALA A 32 10.68 -3.36 -5.04
C ALA A 32 11.77 -3.70 -4.02
N ALA A 33 11.87 -2.90 -2.97
CA ALA A 33 12.66 -3.17 -1.78
C ALA A 33 11.81 -2.98 -0.52
N VAL A 34 12.24 -3.52 0.61
CA VAL A 34 11.61 -3.25 1.90
C VAL A 34 11.94 -1.81 2.30
N PHE A 35 10.92 -1.01 2.59
CA PHE A 35 11.08 0.36 3.08
C PHE A 35 11.05 0.42 4.61
N ARG A 36 10.11 -0.29 5.24
CA ARG A 36 9.96 -0.37 6.70
C ARG A 36 9.30 -1.70 7.11
N MET A 37 9.67 -2.22 8.28
CA MET A 37 9.14 -3.49 8.80
C MET A 37 7.76 -3.40 9.46
N TYR A 38 7.46 -2.32 10.21
CA TYR A 38 6.13 -2.16 10.84
C TYR A 38 5.64 -0.70 10.80
N PRO A 39 4.50 -0.41 10.15
CA PRO A 39 3.77 -1.34 9.31
C PRO A 39 4.64 -1.78 8.13
N PHE A 40 4.42 -3.01 7.63
CA PHE A 40 5.25 -3.56 6.56
C PHE A 40 4.97 -2.81 5.26
N THR A 41 6.01 -2.13 4.76
CA THR A 41 5.91 -1.24 3.60
C THR A 41 7.02 -1.57 2.61
N ILE A 42 6.67 -1.67 1.33
CA ILE A 42 7.64 -1.81 0.23
C ILE A 42 7.72 -0.52 -0.60
N ILE A 43 8.88 -0.25 -1.16
CA ILE A 43 9.12 0.84 -2.09
C ILE A 43 9.41 0.28 -3.49
N LEU A 44 8.72 0.80 -4.52
CA LEU A 44 9.00 0.49 -5.92
C LEU A 44 10.26 1.23 -6.37
N LYS A 45 11.12 0.57 -7.15
CA LYS A 45 12.36 1.17 -7.69
C LYS A 45 12.13 2.15 -8.85
N THR A 46 10.90 2.28 -9.32
CA THR A 46 10.53 3.15 -10.45
C THR A 46 9.34 3.99 -10.07
N ALA A 47 9.31 5.25 -10.50
CA ALA A 47 8.12 6.09 -10.37
C ALA A 47 7.00 5.56 -11.28
N ILE A 48 5.77 5.50 -10.79
CA ILE A 48 4.62 5.05 -11.60
C ILE A 48 4.42 5.98 -12.81
N ARG A 49 4.60 7.29 -12.63
CA ARG A 49 4.51 8.30 -13.71
C ARG A 49 5.55 8.08 -14.81
N GLN A 50 6.65 7.38 -14.54
CA GLN A 50 7.72 7.10 -15.51
C GLN A 50 7.61 5.69 -16.13
N SER A 51 6.65 4.88 -15.68
CA SER A 51 6.38 3.58 -16.29
C SER A 51 5.75 3.79 -17.66
N ARG A 52 6.36 3.21 -18.72
CA ARG A 52 5.90 3.27 -20.12
C ARG A 52 4.43 2.89 -20.34
N ARG A 53 3.77 2.23 -19.37
CA ARG A 53 2.34 1.86 -19.44
C ARG A 53 1.38 2.88 -18.83
N CYS A 54 1.88 3.83 -18.03
CA CYS A 54 1.06 4.80 -17.27
C CYS A 54 1.59 6.23 -17.41
N ALA A 55 2.44 6.50 -18.42
CA ALA A 55 3.13 7.78 -18.57
C ALA A 55 2.18 8.99 -18.71
N ASN A 56 0.92 8.75 -19.10
CA ASN A 56 -0.06 9.81 -19.35
C ASN A 56 -1.22 9.84 -18.32
N ASP A 57 -1.31 8.85 -17.42
CA ASP A 57 -2.41 8.75 -16.46
C ASP A 57 -1.88 8.74 -15.03
N ASN A 58 -2.40 9.64 -14.19
CA ASN A 58 -2.13 9.59 -12.75
C ASN A 58 -2.64 8.25 -12.19
N PRO A 59 -1.88 7.57 -11.31
CA PRO A 59 -2.38 6.35 -10.69
C PRO A 59 -3.70 6.63 -9.97
N VAL A 60 -4.73 5.83 -10.27
CA VAL A 60 -6.01 5.90 -9.57
C VAL A 60 -5.81 5.36 -8.16
N ILE A 61 -5.64 6.26 -7.19
CA ILE A 61 -5.59 5.94 -5.77
C ILE A 61 -7.02 5.93 -5.26
N SER A 62 -7.47 4.84 -4.66
CA SER A 62 -8.81 4.85 -4.04
C SER A 62 -8.72 5.52 -2.68
N SER A 63 -9.78 6.25 -2.33
CA SER A 63 -9.88 6.83 -0.99
C SER A 63 -9.91 5.72 0.06
N CYS A 64 -9.15 5.95 1.14
CA CYS A 64 -9.17 5.10 2.32
C CYS A 64 -9.85 5.87 3.44
N GLN A 65 -10.71 5.19 4.18
CA GLN A 65 -11.36 5.71 5.37
C GLN A 65 -10.77 5.04 6.60
N ILE A 66 -10.74 5.78 7.70
CA ILE A 66 -10.42 5.22 9.02
C ILE A 66 -11.75 5.04 9.75
N LYS A 67 -12.05 3.82 10.17
CA LYS A 67 -13.10 3.56 11.15
C LYS A 67 -12.46 3.51 12.53
N ILE A 68 -13.08 4.20 13.48
CA ILE A 68 -12.65 4.31 14.86
C ILE A 68 -13.74 3.67 15.72
N ASP A 69 -13.37 2.68 16.51
CA ASP A 69 -14.28 1.99 17.42
C ASP A 69 -13.80 2.18 18.86
N PRO A 70 -14.38 3.13 19.62
CA PRO A 70 -13.98 3.39 21.00
C PRO A 70 -14.48 2.28 21.93
N GLY A 71 -13.57 1.44 22.42
CA GLY A 71 -13.86 0.40 23.40
C GLY A 71 -13.66 0.86 24.85
N SER A 72 -14.04 0.01 25.80
CA SER A 72 -13.93 0.28 27.25
C SER A 72 -12.49 0.49 27.75
N LYS A 73 -11.49 -0.10 27.09
CA LYS A 73 -10.05 0.01 27.47
C LYS A 73 -9.16 0.54 26.35
N VAL A 74 -9.50 0.25 25.10
CA VAL A 74 -8.69 0.59 23.93
C VAL A 74 -9.59 0.99 22.77
N THR A 75 -9.12 1.93 21.96
CA THR A 75 -9.77 2.33 20.71
C THR A 75 -9.25 1.44 19.57
N GLY A 76 -10.15 0.73 18.90
CA GLY A 76 -9.85 0.00 17.68
C GLY A 76 -9.78 0.96 16.50
N PHE A 77 -8.83 0.71 15.59
CA PHE A 77 -8.73 1.41 14.31
C PHE A 77 -8.77 0.38 13.18
N ALA A 78 -9.53 0.67 12.13
CA ALA A 78 -9.55 -0.12 10.91
C ALA A 78 -9.43 0.79 9.69
N LEU A 79 -8.58 0.41 8.74
CA LEU A 79 -8.55 1.03 7.43
C LEU A 79 -9.60 0.35 6.55
N VAL A 80 -10.39 1.15 5.84
CA VAL A 80 -11.47 0.65 4.99
C VAL A 80 -11.38 1.29 3.61
N GLN A 81 -11.43 0.46 2.58
CA GLN A 81 -11.48 0.86 1.19
C GLN A 81 -12.63 0.11 0.51
N ASN A 82 -13.53 0.84 -0.16
CA ASN A 82 -14.73 0.25 -0.79
C ASN A 82 -15.54 -0.66 0.13
N ASN A 83 -15.75 -0.22 1.39
CA ASN A 83 -16.46 -0.96 2.42
C ASN A 83 -15.81 -2.30 2.87
N GLN A 84 -14.56 -2.55 2.49
CA GLN A 84 -13.77 -3.70 2.91
C GLN A 84 -12.61 -3.27 3.81
N VAL A 85 -12.33 -4.05 4.86
CA VAL A 85 -11.20 -3.79 5.77
C VAL A 85 -9.90 -4.20 5.09
N ILE A 86 -8.88 -3.33 5.19
CA ILE A 86 -7.54 -3.52 4.62
C ILE A 86 -6.45 -3.41 5.69
#